data_AF-A0AAT9FJ44-F1
#
_entry.id   AF-A0AAT9FJ44-F1
#
_cell.length_a   1.000
_cell.length_b   1.000
_cell.length_c   1.000
_cell.angle_alpha   90.00
_cell.angle_beta   90.00
_cell.angle_gamma   90.00
#
_symmetry.space_group_name_H-M   'P 1'
#
loop_
_entity.id
_entity.type
_entity.pdbx_description
1 polymer ?
#
loop_
_entity_poly.entity_id
_entity_poly.type
_entity_poly.pdbx_seq_one_letter_code
_entity_poly.pdbx_strand_id
1 'polypeptide(L)'
;MHISSPLILLLILSLIGTLGSGLSAQEAKQPEAEKEEKLSNLSAYISVVALGPVPQRKYKMPDEKDLEKIAGEDGDGRPDRKGQAKPDAGAGAIPILLPTVSGAIPPAALYYKSPKPKEGNPWARLRVGYNNATSITPVPAGITLKLHQLDREENSEYKTYMTVPPMVPATQVILFLTPDGTGSRPWMKTPKISTLNIRSEALRDKNIIVRNFSSKAVTVKIASGEPEVLNGGQRKSFNVEQKGSFTQIAAMIATSRQPLINTVVRLPAKTLTVLAFYDADPVTNGGKSVGVFRTTVSKLPPEVLNKPNVPSQ
;
A
#
# COMPACT_ATOMS: atom_id res chain seq x y z
N MET A 1 6.29 -10.75 62.78
CA MET A 1 7.13 -11.52 63.73
C MET A 1 7.67 -12.71 62.96
N HIS A 2 8.83 -12.53 62.33
CA HIS A 2 10.14 -13.05 62.78
C HIS A 2 10.20 -14.58 62.78
N ILE A 3 10.82 -15.18 61.73
CA ILE A 3 12.20 -15.77 61.70
C ILE A 3 12.14 -17.19 62.33
N SER A 4 12.63 -18.30 61.77
CA SER A 4 13.91 -18.57 61.10
C SER A 4 13.91 -19.97 60.44
N SER A 5 14.56 -20.08 59.26
CA SER A 5 15.27 -21.29 58.81
C SER A 5 16.56 -21.50 59.61
N PRO A 6 17.16 -22.71 59.54
CA PRO A 6 18.47 -22.87 58.86
C PRO A 6 18.48 -24.20 58.04
N LEU A 7 18.92 -24.37 56.78
CA LEU A 7 20.19 -24.14 56.06
C LEU A 7 21.48 -24.61 56.77
N ILE A 8 22.39 -25.25 55.99
CA ILE A 8 23.86 -25.50 56.22
C ILE A 8 24.13 -26.96 56.72
N LEU A 9 24.96 -27.84 56.11
CA LEU A 9 25.99 -27.71 55.06
C LEU A 9 26.67 -29.07 54.66
N LEU A 10 27.25 -29.08 53.44
CA LEU A 10 28.54 -29.68 52.97
C LEU A 10 28.78 -31.22 53.05
N LEU A 11 28.91 -31.97 51.92
CA LEU A 11 30.01 -32.14 50.93
C LEU A 11 31.00 -33.27 51.28
N ILE A 12 31.29 -34.17 50.33
CA ILE A 12 32.66 -34.57 49.90
C ILE A 12 32.60 -35.43 48.62
N LEU A 13 33.48 -35.07 47.69
CA LEU A 13 33.82 -35.62 46.38
C LEU A 13 34.62 -36.95 46.45
N SER A 14 34.44 -37.82 45.44
CA SER A 14 35.51 -38.44 44.62
C SER A 14 34.84 -39.06 43.39
N LEU A 15 35.05 -38.69 42.12
CA LEU A 15 36.22 -38.39 41.26
C LEU A 15 36.78 -39.64 40.52
N ILE A 16 36.48 -39.68 39.21
CA ILE A 16 37.15 -40.30 38.05
C ILE A 16 37.00 -41.82 37.77
N GLY A 17 36.36 -42.08 36.62
CA GLY A 17 36.51 -43.26 35.78
C GLY A 17 36.06 -42.92 34.34
N THR A 18 37.02 -42.90 33.43
CA THR A 18 37.02 -42.29 32.09
C THR A 18 36.38 -43.11 30.97
N LEU A 19 36.07 -42.41 29.86
CA LEU A 19 36.07 -42.84 28.45
C LEU A 19 34.86 -43.64 27.92
N GLY A 20 34.06 -42.93 27.14
CA GLY A 20 33.03 -43.50 26.25
C GLY A 20 32.50 -42.42 25.32
N SER A 21 33.29 -42.06 24.31
CA SER A 21 32.94 -41.14 23.23
C SER A 21 31.65 -41.59 22.53
N GLY A 22 30.67 -40.69 22.50
CA GLY A 22 29.43 -40.83 21.76
C GLY A 22 28.77 -39.47 21.58
N LEU A 23 29.47 -38.55 20.94
CA LEU A 23 28.87 -37.32 20.42
C LEU A 23 27.73 -37.73 19.45
N SER A 24 26.49 -37.61 19.90
CA SER A 24 25.36 -37.32 19.00
C SER A 24 24.95 -35.87 19.25
N ALA A 25 25.72 -34.97 18.64
CA ALA A 25 25.25 -33.61 18.37
C ALA A 25 24.16 -33.70 17.29
N GLN A 26 22.94 -34.00 17.71
CA GLN A 26 21.78 -33.79 16.84
C GLN A 26 21.50 -32.29 16.78
N GLU A 27 21.68 -31.74 15.58
CA GLU A 27 21.41 -30.37 15.18
C GLU A 27 20.09 -29.83 15.75
N ALA A 28 20.20 -28.98 16.77
CA ALA A 28 19.13 -28.08 17.19
C ALA A 28 19.01 -26.87 16.23
N LYS A 29 19.01 -27.09 14.92
CA LYS A 29 18.76 -26.07 13.88
C LYS A 29 17.41 -26.22 13.15
N GLN A 30 16.71 -27.33 13.37
CA GLN A 30 15.55 -27.72 12.57
C GLN A 30 14.17 -27.14 12.98
N PRO A 31 13.88 -26.68 14.22
CA PRO A 31 12.52 -26.28 14.57
C PRO A 31 12.12 -24.88 14.08
N GLU A 32 13.07 -24.02 13.72
CA GLU A 32 12.80 -22.64 13.29
C GLU A 32 12.62 -22.54 11.77
N ALA A 33 13.48 -23.24 11.00
CA ALA A 33 13.39 -23.31 9.54
C ALA A 33 12.09 -23.99 9.06
N GLU A 34 11.67 -25.08 9.70
CA GLU A 34 10.39 -25.73 9.37
C GLU A 34 9.17 -24.86 9.70
N LYS A 35 9.24 -24.04 10.76
CA LYS A 35 8.17 -23.11 11.11
C LYS A 35 8.09 -21.96 10.12
N GLU A 36 9.23 -21.41 9.73
CA GLU A 36 9.31 -20.34 8.73
C GLU A 36 8.81 -20.83 7.36
N GLU A 37 9.17 -22.06 6.96
CA GLU A 37 8.67 -22.69 5.75
C GLU A 37 7.15 -22.92 5.81
N LYS A 38 6.61 -23.46 6.93
CA LYS A 38 5.16 -23.63 7.12
C LYS A 38 4.39 -22.31 7.08
N LEU A 39 4.94 -21.23 7.66
CA LEU A 39 4.33 -19.90 7.62
C LEU A 39 4.39 -19.26 6.23
N SER A 40 5.50 -19.44 5.51
CA SER A 40 5.67 -18.95 4.12
C SER A 40 4.69 -19.60 3.14
N ASN A 41 4.20 -20.81 3.46
CA ASN A 41 3.19 -21.53 2.69
C ASN A 41 1.76 -21.00 2.91
N LEU A 42 1.52 -20.25 3.99
CA LEU A 42 0.26 -19.57 4.25
C LEU A 42 0.24 -18.20 3.58
N SER A 43 -0.94 -17.75 3.17
CA SER A 43 -1.12 -16.44 2.55
C SER A 43 -1.57 -15.39 3.57
N ALA A 44 -0.94 -14.23 3.50
CA ALA A 44 -1.55 -12.96 3.88
C ALA A 44 -2.08 -12.28 2.63
N TYR A 45 -3.03 -11.36 2.78
CA TYR A 45 -3.68 -10.68 1.66
C TYR A 45 -3.45 -9.19 1.77
N ILE A 46 -2.84 -8.58 0.74
CA ILE A 46 -2.51 -7.15 0.76
C ILE A 46 -3.15 -6.38 -0.39
N SER A 47 -3.57 -5.15 -0.12
CA SER A 47 -3.81 -4.11 -1.12
C SER A 47 -2.87 -2.95 -0.85
N VAL A 48 -2.14 -2.51 -1.88
CA VAL A 48 -1.18 -1.42 -1.77
C VAL A 48 -1.80 -0.14 -2.36
N VAL A 49 -1.88 0.90 -1.55
CA VAL A 49 -2.44 2.20 -1.90
C VAL A 49 -1.44 3.27 -1.56
N ALA A 50 -1.00 4.02 -2.56
CA ALA A 50 -0.16 5.20 -2.40
C ALA A 50 -1.04 6.45 -2.33
N LEU A 51 -0.85 7.29 -1.32
CA LEU A 51 -1.58 8.53 -1.10
C LEU A 51 -0.62 9.72 -1.18
N GLY A 52 -0.93 10.70 -2.02
CA GLY A 52 -0.08 11.88 -2.16
C GLY A 52 -0.54 12.89 -3.21
N PRO A 53 0.19 14.01 -3.32
CA PRO A 53 -0.14 15.11 -4.22
C PRO A 53 0.09 14.73 -5.69
N VAL A 54 -0.95 14.89 -6.53
CA VAL A 54 -0.83 14.65 -7.97
C VAL A 54 0.11 15.72 -8.55
N PRO A 55 1.17 15.35 -9.30
CA PRO A 55 2.05 16.35 -9.88
C PRO A 55 1.37 17.11 -11.03
N GLN A 56 1.82 18.34 -11.28
CA GLN A 56 1.34 19.13 -12.40
C GLN A 56 1.68 18.46 -13.72
N ARG A 57 0.69 18.36 -14.62
CA ARG A 57 0.92 17.92 -16.00
C ARG A 57 1.64 19.03 -16.75
N LYS A 58 2.74 18.67 -17.40
CA LYS A 58 3.50 19.59 -18.25
C LYS A 58 3.17 19.28 -19.70
N TYR A 59 3.04 20.32 -20.51
CA TYR A 59 2.81 20.21 -21.93
C TYR A 59 3.94 20.93 -22.66
N LYS A 60 4.32 20.42 -23.84
CA LYS A 60 5.17 21.15 -24.79
C LYS A 60 4.44 21.32 -26.11
N MET A 61 4.76 22.37 -26.85
CA MET A 61 4.42 22.39 -28.26
C MET A 61 5.27 21.34 -28.98
N PRO A 62 4.68 20.55 -29.88
CA PRO A 62 5.42 19.53 -30.63
C PRO A 62 6.53 20.19 -31.44
N ASP A 63 7.72 19.60 -31.41
CA ASP A 63 8.80 19.89 -32.35
C ASP A 63 8.69 19.01 -33.61
N GLU A 64 9.53 19.26 -34.61
CA GLU A 64 9.50 18.53 -35.90
C GLU A 64 9.64 17.01 -35.71
N LYS A 65 10.44 16.57 -34.74
CA LYS A 65 10.61 15.14 -34.41
C LYS A 65 9.37 14.54 -33.76
N ASP A 66 8.70 15.29 -32.90
CA ASP A 66 7.44 14.85 -32.31
C ASP A 66 6.35 14.70 -33.39
N LEU A 67 6.30 15.63 -34.35
CA LEU A 67 5.34 15.58 -35.46
C LEU A 67 5.58 14.38 -36.37
N GLU A 68 6.84 14.06 -36.67
CA GLU A 68 7.22 12.85 -37.41
C GLU A 68 6.79 11.57 -36.69
N LYS A 69 6.97 11.51 -35.36
CA LYS A 69 6.56 10.36 -34.55
C LYS A 69 5.04 10.20 -34.50
N ILE A 70 4.30 11.29 -34.35
CA ILE A 70 2.83 11.29 -34.36
C ILE A 70 2.30 10.89 -35.73
N ALA A 71 2.92 11.36 -36.82
CA ALA A 71 2.53 10.99 -38.18
C ALA A 71 2.87 9.54 -38.55
N GLY A 72 3.77 8.89 -37.80
CA GLY A 72 4.23 7.52 -38.05
C GLY A 72 3.45 6.41 -37.33
N GLU A 73 2.54 6.72 -36.41
CA GLU A 73 1.81 5.70 -35.62
C GLU A 73 0.41 5.34 -36.16
N ASP A 74 -0.16 6.11 -37.10
CA ASP A 74 -1.49 5.84 -37.68
C ASP A 74 -1.42 5.85 -39.22
N GLY A 75 -1.14 4.67 -39.79
CA GLY A 75 -1.29 4.34 -41.20
C GLY A 75 -2.75 4.09 -41.59
N ASP A 76 -3.67 4.99 -41.22
CA ASP A 76 -5.10 4.90 -41.47
C ASP A 76 -5.64 6.19 -42.12
N GLY A 77 -5.12 6.45 -43.32
CA GLY A 77 -5.96 6.78 -44.47
C GLY A 77 -6.88 8.00 -44.36
N ARG A 78 -6.36 9.19 -44.05
CA ARG A 78 -6.99 10.50 -44.40
C ARG A 78 -5.96 11.56 -44.80
N PRO A 79 -6.36 12.51 -45.66
CA PRO A 79 -5.78 12.64 -47.00
C PRO A 79 -4.48 13.44 -47.03
N ASP A 80 -3.63 13.04 -47.98
CA ASP A 80 -2.46 13.77 -48.47
C ASP A 80 -2.63 15.29 -48.35
N ARG A 81 -1.87 15.91 -47.44
CA ARG A 81 -1.50 17.33 -47.61
C ARG A 81 -0.41 17.41 -48.68
N LYS A 82 -0.77 17.10 -49.92
CA LYS A 82 -0.05 17.60 -51.10
C LYS A 82 -0.37 19.09 -51.22
N GLY A 83 0.45 19.90 -50.56
CA GLY A 83 0.34 21.35 -50.62
C GLY A 83 1.46 21.97 -49.79
N GLN A 84 2.46 22.47 -50.50
CA GLN A 84 3.63 23.17 -49.97
C GLN A 84 3.25 24.23 -48.93
N ALA A 85 3.69 24.03 -47.70
CA ALA A 85 4.08 25.07 -46.77
C ALA A 85 4.96 24.42 -45.71
N LYS A 86 6.11 25.02 -45.38
CA LYS A 86 6.84 24.65 -44.17
C LYS A 86 5.86 24.67 -43.00
N PRO A 87 5.89 23.67 -42.10
CA PRO A 87 5.02 23.69 -40.94
C PRO A 87 5.49 24.83 -40.04
N ASP A 88 4.88 26.01 -40.17
CA ASP A 88 4.93 27.01 -39.12
C ASP A 88 4.38 26.33 -37.87
N ALA A 89 5.26 26.05 -36.91
CA ALA A 89 4.98 25.40 -35.64
C ALA A 89 4.10 26.25 -34.70
N GLY A 90 3.22 27.12 -35.24
CA GLY A 90 2.62 28.23 -34.51
C GLY A 90 1.09 28.27 -34.48
N ALA A 91 0.37 27.65 -35.41
CA ALA A 91 -1.08 27.83 -35.49
C ALA A 91 -1.82 26.53 -35.83
N GLY A 92 -2.13 25.74 -34.80
CA GLY A 92 -2.98 24.54 -34.91
C GLY A 92 -2.37 23.25 -34.36
N ALA A 93 -1.13 23.28 -33.88
CA ALA A 93 -0.51 22.11 -33.26
C ALA A 93 -1.12 21.83 -31.88
N ILE A 94 -1.57 20.59 -31.66
CA ILE A 94 -2.10 20.14 -30.37
C ILE A 94 -0.90 19.96 -29.41
N PRO A 95 -0.92 20.59 -28.22
CA PRO A 95 0.15 20.41 -27.24
C PRO A 95 0.32 18.94 -26.84
N ILE A 96 1.57 18.48 -26.75
CA ILE A 96 1.92 17.13 -26.31
C ILE A 96 2.04 17.09 -24.80
N LEU A 97 1.40 16.10 -24.18
CA LEU A 97 1.58 15.79 -22.77
C LEU A 97 2.96 15.19 -22.52
N LEU A 98 3.78 15.86 -21.72
CA LEU A 98 5.09 15.35 -21.31
C LEU A 98 4.93 14.17 -20.34
N PRO A 99 5.84 13.18 -20.41
CA PRO A 99 5.86 12.11 -19.43
C PRO A 99 6.07 12.67 -18.04
N THR A 100 5.50 11.97 -17.05
CA THR A 100 5.68 12.34 -15.66
C THR A 100 7.15 12.17 -15.27
N VAL A 101 7.71 13.17 -14.57
CA VAL A 101 9.09 13.10 -14.08
C VAL A 101 9.25 11.91 -13.13
N SER A 102 10.34 11.15 -13.27
CA SER A 102 10.64 10.02 -12.40
C SER A 102 10.60 10.44 -10.92
N GLY A 103 9.91 9.65 -10.10
CA GLY A 103 9.67 9.93 -8.67
C GLY A 103 8.63 11.01 -8.35
N ALA A 104 7.99 11.64 -9.34
CA ALA A 104 6.88 12.57 -9.10
C ALA A 104 5.57 11.85 -8.71
N ILE A 105 5.43 10.58 -9.12
CA ILE A 105 4.36 9.65 -8.72
C ILE A 105 4.98 8.38 -8.14
N PRO A 106 4.25 7.60 -7.33
CA PRO A 106 4.74 6.32 -6.85
C PRO A 106 4.95 5.33 -8.00
N PRO A 107 5.80 4.30 -7.82
CA PRO A 107 5.85 3.17 -8.75
C PRO A 107 4.46 2.55 -8.94
N ALA A 108 4.05 2.31 -10.19
CA ALA A 108 2.74 1.70 -10.49
C ALA A 108 2.65 0.22 -10.07
N ALA A 109 3.80 -0.42 -9.88
CA ALA A 109 3.92 -1.76 -9.37
C ALA A 109 5.20 -1.91 -8.55
N LEU A 110 5.12 -2.78 -7.54
CA LEU A 110 6.25 -3.26 -6.78
C LEU A 110 6.40 -4.76 -7.01
N TYR A 111 7.60 -5.27 -6.82
CA TYR A 111 7.95 -6.66 -7.08
C TYR A 111 8.58 -7.30 -5.87
N TYR A 112 8.31 -8.56 -5.63
CA TYR A 112 8.97 -9.33 -4.58
C TYR A 112 9.42 -10.67 -5.14
N LYS A 113 10.48 -11.24 -4.55
CA LYS A 113 10.90 -12.59 -4.90
C LYS A 113 9.87 -13.58 -4.39
N SER A 114 9.19 -14.26 -5.30
CA SER A 114 8.23 -15.29 -4.95
C SER A 114 8.98 -16.51 -4.38
N PRO A 115 8.59 -17.07 -3.23
CA PRO A 115 9.15 -18.33 -2.75
C PRO A 115 8.80 -19.49 -3.71
N LYS A 116 7.76 -19.33 -4.54
CA LYS A 116 7.37 -20.29 -5.59
C LYS A 116 7.27 -19.54 -6.93
N PRO A 117 8.36 -19.46 -7.70
CA PRO A 117 8.39 -18.72 -8.95
C PRO A 117 7.51 -19.37 -10.02
N LYS A 118 6.92 -18.56 -10.91
CA LYS A 118 6.26 -19.07 -12.13
C LYS A 118 7.33 -19.17 -13.21
N GLU A 119 7.41 -20.32 -13.89
CA GLU A 119 8.27 -20.63 -15.05
C GLU A 119 9.35 -19.57 -15.37
N GLY A 120 10.52 -19.71 -14.72
CA GLY A 120 11.70 -18.89 -14.99
C GLY A 120 11.67 -17.44 -14.45
N ASN A 121 10.54 -16.92 -13.98
CA ASN A 121 10.46 -15.58 -13.39
C ASN A 121 10.36 -15.62 -11.86
N PRO A 122 11.42 -15.21 -11.13
CA PRO A 122 11.41 -15.19 -9.68
C PRO A 122 10.55 -14.05 -9.10
N TRP A 123 10.07 -13.11 -9.91
CA TRP A 123 9.41 -11.90 -9.46
C TRP A 123 7.89 -12.01 -9.53
N ALA A 124 7.24 -11.87 -8.38
CA ALA A 124 5.81 -11.64 -8.30
C ALA A 124 5.51 -10.14 -8.26
N ARG A 125 4.47 -9.72 -8.99
CA ARG A 125 4.06 -8.31 -9.13
C ARG A 125 2.93 -7.96 -8.15
N LEU A 126 3.07 -6.82 -7.50
CA LEU A 126 2.06 -6.15 -6.67
C LEU A 126 1.67 -4.83 -7.31
N ARG A 127 0.38 -4.65 -7.60
CA ARG A 127 -0.12 -3.37 -8.13
C ARG A 127 -0.17 -2.33 -7.02
N VAL A 128 0.30 -1.12 -7.31
CA VAL A 128 0.17 0.05 -6.43
C VAL A 128 -0.88 0.98 -7.02
N GLY A 129 -1.89 1.32 -6.23
CA GLY A 129 -2.94 2.27 -6.63
C GLY A 129 -2.56 3.65 -6.17
N TYR A 130 -2.41 4.60 -7.08
CA TYR A 130 -2.14 5.98 -6.71
C TYR A 130 -3.45 6.74 -6.50
N ASN A 131 -3.70 7.17 -5.27
CA ASN A 131 -4.95 7.78 -4.79
C ASN A 131 -6.21 6.96 -5.15
N ASN A 132 -6.05 5.66 -5.42
CA ASN A 132 -7.12 4.77 -5.86
C ASN A 132 -6.90 3.35 -5.29
N ALA A 133 -7.99 2.59 -5.19
CA ALA A 133 -7.97 1.25 -4.64
C ALA A 133 -7.30 0.27 -5.60
N THR A 134 -6.75 -0.80 -5.03
CA THR A 134 -6.20 -1.93 -5.79
C THR A 134 -6.90 -3.22 -5.40
N SER A 135 -6.76 -4.21 -6.28
CA SER A 135 -7.14 -5.58 -5.97
C SER A 135 -6.30 -6.11 -4.80
N ILE A 136 -6.95 -6.90 -3.96
CA ILE A 136 -6.30 -7.59 -2.86
C ILE A 136 -5.56 -8.79 -3.43
N THR A 137 -4.27 -8.90 -3.13
CA THR A 137 -3.35 -9.88 -3.71
C THR A 137 -2.78 -10.77 -2.60
N PRO A 138 -2.75 -12.11 -2.76
CA PRO A 138 -2.10 -12.98 -1.81
C PRO A 138 -0.58 -12.80 -1.86
N VAL A 139 0.04 -12.87 -0.68
CA VAL A 139 1.49 -12.79 -0.49
C VAL A 139 1.91 -13.77 0.62
N PRO A 140 3.18 -14.21 0.62
CA PRO A 140 3.70 -15.08 1.68
C PRO A 140 3.53 -14.43 3.06
N ALA A 141 3.04 -15.20 4.04
CA ALA A 141 2.97 -14.80 5.43
C ALA A 141 4.25 -15.17 6.20
N GLY A 142 4.43 -14.62 7.40
CA GLY A 142 5.54 -14.97 8.31
C GLY A 142 6.94 -14.51 7.90
N ILE A 143 7.13 -14.02 6.67
CA ILE A 143 8.42 -13.55 6.18
C ILE A 143 8.42 -12.04 5.90
N THR A 144 9.59 -11.43 6.00
CA THR A 144 9.78 -10.02 5.62
C THR A 144 9.72 -9.90 4.10
N LEU A 145 8.81 -9.10 3.57
CA LEU A 145 8.71 -8.86 2.13
C LEU A 145 9.60 -7.69 1.73
N LYS A 146 10.68 -7.97 1.00
CA LYS A 146 11.47 -6.95 0.31
C LYS A 146 10.77 -6.61 -1.01
N LEU A 147 10.31 -5.36 -1.12
CA LEU A 147 9.60 -4.86 -2.29
C LEU A 147 10.56 -4.01 -3.14
N HIS A 148 10.61 -4.33 -4.42
CA HIS A 148 11.49 -3.73 -5.41
C HIS A 148 10.67 -2.90 -6.41
N GLN A 149 11.26 -1.82 -6.90
CA GLN A 149 10.76 -1.09 -8.07
C GLN A 149 11.60 -1.47 -9.29
N LEU A 150 10.98 -1.43 -10.46
CA LEU A 150 11.71 -1.62 -11.71
C LEU A 150 12.37 -0.29 -12.10
N ASP A 151 13.69 -0.28 -12.22
CA ASP A 151 14.41 0.86 -12.79
C ASP A 151 14.24 0.84 -14.32
N ARG A 152 13.63 1.88 -14.87
CA ARG A 152 13.40 2.01 -16.32
C ARG A 152 14.50 2.79 -17.02
N GLU A 153 15.38 3.45 -16.27
CA GLU A 153 16.44 4.30 -16.81
C GLU A 153 17.76 3.50 -16.93
N GLU A 154 18.01 2.54 -16.04
CA GLU A 154 19.18 1.65 -16.08
C GLU A 154 18.75 0.17 -16.20
N ASN A 155 18.89 -0.39 -17.41
CA ASN A 155 18.94 -1.85 -17.68
C ASN A 155 17.79 -2.75 -17.16
N SER A 156 16.62 -2.21 -16.80
CA SER A 156 15.48 -2.99 -16.27
C SER A 156 15.82 -3.76 -14.97
N GLU A 157 16.70 -3.22 -14.13
CA GLU A 157 17.07 -3.86 -12.87
C GLU A 157 16.03 -3.61 -11.74
N TYR A 158 15.88 -4.59 -10.85
CA TYR A 158 14.98 -4.52 -9.70
C TYR A 158 15.68 -3.90 -8.49
N LYS A 159 15.48 -2.61 -8.26
CA LYS A 159 16.04 -1.90 -7.10
C LYS A 159 15.15 -2.04 -5.88
N THR A 160 15.72 -2.44 -4.75
CA THR A 160 14.99 -2.47 -3.47
C THR A 160 14.41 -1.09 -3.17
N TYR A 161 13.10 -1.03 -2.95
CA TYR A 161 12.37 0.21 -2.70
C TYR A 161 11.94 0.33 -1.24
N MET A 162 11.36 -0.73 -0.68
CA MET A 162 10.89 -0.75 0.71
C MET A 162 10.85 -2.17 1.27
N THR A 163 10.65 -2.29 2.57
CA THR A 163 10.43 -3.57 3.25
C THR A 163 9.10 -3.53 4.01
N VAL A 164 8.40 -4.65 4.01
CA VAL A 164 7.18 -4.85 4.81
C VAL A 164 7.49 -5.93 5.85
N PRO A 165 7.25 -5.67 7.14
CA PRO A 165 7.50 -6.64 8.20
C PRO A 165 6.65 -7.91 8.00
N PRO A 166 7.05 -9.04 8.62
CA PRO A 166 6.30 -10.29 8.57
C PRO A 166 4.81 -10.08 8.89
N MET A 167 3.96 -10.57 7.99
CA MET A 167 2.52 -10.51 8.18
C MET A 167 2.01 -11.78 8.83
N VAL A 168 1.01 -11.62 9.69
CA VAL A 168 0.31 -12.74 10.30
C VAL A 168 -0.47 -13.49 9.21
N PRO A 169 -0.42 -14.83 9.17
CA PRO A 169 -1.22 -15.64 8.25
C PRO A 169 -2.70 -15.31 8.30
N ALA A 170 -3.42 -15.53 7.20
CA ALA A 170 -4.87 -15.34 7.10
C ALA A 170 -5.35 -13.90 7.42
N THR A 171 -4.44 -12.91 7.36
CA THR A 171 -4.80 -11.50 7.52
C THR A 171 -5.10 -10.84 6.18
N GLN A 172 -5.88 -9.76 6.25
CA GLN A 172 -6.21 -8.92 5.11
C GLN A 172 -5.84 -7.48 5.47
N VAL A 173 -4.86 -6.92 4.76
CA VAL A 173 -4.18 -5.67 5.12
C VAL A 173 -4.23 -4.69 3.96
N ILE A 174 -4.56 -3.44 4.24
CA ILE A 174 -4.29 -2.33 3.34
C ILE A 174 -2.97 -1.69 3.77
N LEU A 175 -2.01 -1.63 2.85
CA LEU A 175 -0.74 -0.93 3.00
C LEU A 175 -0.89 0.47 2.40
N PHE A 176 -0.95 1.47 3.25
CA PHE A 176 -0.90 2.88 2.85
C PHE A 176 0.54 3.33 2.74
N LEU A 177 0.90 3.85 1.57
CA LEU A 177 2.19 4.50 1.32
C LEU A 177 1.96 6.00 1.23
N THR A 178 2.70 6.79 1.99
CA THR A 178 2.73 8.25 1.83
C THR A 178 4.16 8.70 1.52
N PRO A 179 4.37 9.69 0.66
CA PRO A 179 5.70 10.11 0.28
C PRO A 179 6.44 10.69 1.49
N ASP A 180 7.76 10.48 1.53
CA ASP A 180 8.66 11.07 2.52
C ASP A 180 9.61 12.12 1.90
N GLY A 181 9.73 12.13 0.57
CA GLY A 181 10.46 13.17 -0.16
C GLY A 181 9.68 14.47 -0.27
N THR A 182 10.39 15.54 -0.63
CA THR A 182 9.83 16.88 -0.85
C THR A 182 10.06 17.32 -2.30
N GLY A 183 9.40 18.40 -2.72
CA GLY A 183 9.58 18.99 -4.04
C GLY A 183 8.94 18.18 -5.17
N SER A 184 9.57 18.21 -6.35
CA SER A 184 9.01 17.64 -7.59
C SER A 184 9.16 16.12 -7.72
N ARG A 185 9.92 15.46 -6.82
CA ARG A 185 10.17 14.02 -6.85
C ARG A 185 10.00 13.36 -5.47
N PRO A 186 8.82 13.47 -4.84
CA PRO A 186 8.62 13.07 -3.45
C PRO A 186 8.65 11.54 -3.23
N TRP A 187 8.55 10.73 -4.29
CA TRP A 187 8.53 9.26 -4.21
C TRP A 187 9.89 8.60 -4.46
N MET A 188 10.97 9.37 -4.68
CA MET A 188 12.33 8.83 -4.82
C MET A 188 12.87 8.27 -3.51
N LYS A 189 12.42 8.81 -2.37
CA LYS A 189 12.74 8.29 -1.05
C LYS A 189 11.79 7.14 -0.70
N THR A 190 12.27 6.23 0.16
CA THR A 190 11.44 5.20 0.77
C THR A 190 10.20 5.83 1.40
N PRO A 191 8.98 5.40 1.03
CA PRO A 191 7.75 6.00 1.55
C PRO A 191 7.52 5.62 3.01
N LYS A 192 6.76 6.44 3.74
CA LYS A 192 6.22 6.05 5.04
C LYS A 192 5.13 5.01 4.84
N ILE A 193 5.14 3.98 5.68
CA ILE A 193 4.22 2.85 5.58
C ILE A 193 3.26 2.89 6.77
N SER A 194 1.96 2.81 6.48
CA SER A 194 0.93 2.62 7.50
C SER A 194 0.05 1.44 7.13
N THR A 195 -0.17 0.53 8.08
CA THR A 195 -0.93 -0.69 7.84
C THR A 195 -2.33 -0.60 8.44
N LEU A 196 -3.28 -1.23 7.77
CA LEU A 196 -4.65 -1.41 8.25
C LEU A 196 -5.06 -2.87 8.07
N ASN A 197 -5.02 -3.65 9.15
CA ASN A 197 -5.61 -4.98 9.16
C ASN A 197 -7.14 -4.85 9.26
N ILE A 198 -7.85 -5.11 8.16
CA ILE A 198 -9.30 -4.90 8.09
C ILE A 198 -10.08 -5.99 8.85
N ARG A 199 -9.40 -7.04 9.29
CA ARG A 199 -9.94 -8.13 10.11
C ARG A 199 -9.48 -8.06 11.57
N SER A 200 -8.80 -6.99 11.98
CA SER A 200 -8.44 -6.81 13.39
C SER A 200 -9.69 -6.84 14.25
N GLU A 201 -9.58 -7.37 15.47
CA GLU A 201 -10.69 -7.43 16.44
C GLU A 201 -11.33 -6.06 16.65
N ALA A 202 -10.53 -5.00 16.73
CA ALA A 202 -10.98 -3.60 16.85
C ALA A 202 -11.92 -3.12 15.71
N LEU A 203 -11.94 -3.82 14.57
CA LEU A 203 -12.76 -3.51 13.39
C LEU A 203 -13.78 -4.60 13.06
N ARG A 204 -13.99 -5.57 13.96
CA ARG A 204 -14.91 -6.69 13.75
C ARG A 204 -16.33 -6.19 13.44
N ASP A 205 -16.82 -5.28 14.27
CA ASP A 205 -18.19 -4.73 14.22
C ASP A 205 -18.23 -3.27 13.75
N LYS A 206 -17.19 -2.84 13.04
CA LYS A 206 -17.11 -1.49 12.47
C LYS A 206 -17.40 -1.53 10.98
N ASN A 207 -18.16 -0.55 10.49
CA ASN A 207 -18.52 -0.41 9.09
C ASN A 207 -17.71 0.68 8.39
N ILE A 208 -17.21 1.66 9.15
CA ILE A 208 -16.40 2.75 8.61
C ILE A 208 -15.13 2.92 9.45
N ILE A 209 -14.01 3.12 8.78
CA ILE A 209 -12.78 3.64 9.39
C ILE A 209 -12.31 4.87 8.64
N VAL A 210 -11.94 5.88 9.41
CA VAL A 210 -11.38 7.13 8.93
C VAL A 210 -9.94 7.24 9.41
N ARG A 211 -9.03 7.57 8.51
CA ARG A 211 -7.62 7.88 8.80
C ARG A 211 -7.26 9.25 8.27
N ASN A 212 -6.57 10.05 9.07
CA ASN A 212 -6.04 11.31 8.61
C ASN A 212 -4.51 11.21 8.48
N PHE A 213 -4.01 11.10 7.25
CA PHE A 213 -2.58 11.19 6.94
C PHE A 213 -2.15 12.61 6.57
N SER A 214 -3.08 13.55 6.41
CA SER A 214 -2.75 14.93 6.10
C SER A 214 -2.19 15.65 7.33
N SER A 215 -1.37 16.67 7.08
CA SER A 215 -0.88 17.60 8.08
C SER A 215 -1.99 18.43 8.73
N LYS A 216 -3.16 18.55 8.09
CA LYS A 216 -4.28 19.37 8.54
C LYS A 216 -5.28 18.57 9.36
N ALA A 217 -5.86 19.21 10.38
CA ALA A 217 -6.98 18.63 11.10
C ALA A 217 -8.23 18.55 10.21
N VAL A 218 -8.93 17.42 10.24
CA VAL A 218 -10.15 17.16 9.46
C VAL A 218 -11.31 16.90 10.41
N THR A 219 -12.40 17.64 10.24
CA THR A 219 -13.66 17.35 10.92
C THR A 219 -14.49 16.41 10.06
N VAL A 220 -14.98 15.32 10.63
CA VAL A 220 -15.80 14.32 9.95
C VAL A 220 -17.11 14.13 10.69
N LYS A 221 -18.21 14.13 9.95
CA LYS A 221 -19.55 13.80 10.45
C LYS A 221 -20.06 12.58 9.70
N ILE A 222 -20.57 11.59 10.44
CA ILE A 222 -21.12 10.35 9.89
C ILE A 222 -22.56 10.20 10.36
N ALA A 223 -23.47 10.00 9.40
CA ALA A 223 -24.91 9.96 9.63
C ALA A 223 -25.39 11.17 10.46
N SER A 224 -26.28 10.92 11.43
CA SER A 224 -26.77 11.88 12.41
C SER A 224 -25.85 12.02 13.64
N GLY A 225 -24.65 11.43 13.63
CA GLY A 225 -23.72 11.50 14.75
C GLY A 225 -23.05 12.87 14.89
N GLU A 226 -22.39 13.07 16.04
CA GLU A 226 -21.63 14.29 16.32
C GLU A 226 -20.39 14.41 15.41
N PRO A 227 -20.00 15.65 15.01
CA PRO A 227 -18.76 15.88 14.29
C PRO A 227 -17.54 15.54 15.14
N GLU A 228 -16.59 14.81 14.55
CA GLU A 228 -15.35 14.38 15.20
C GLU A 228 -14.16 15.04 14.51
N VAL A 229 -13.24 15.60 15.28
CA VAL A 229 -12.00 16.21 14.75
C VAL A 229 -10.87 15.19 14.82
N LEU A 230 -10.22 14.94 13.68
CA LEU A 230 -9.04 14.09 13.58
C LEU A 230 -7.84 14.94 13.19
N ASN A 231 -6.84 15.01 14.07
CA ASN A 231 -5.52 15.58 13.78
C ASN A 231 -4.71 14.65 12.86
N GLY A 232 -3.61 15.17 12.31
CA GLY A 232 -2.70 14.37 11.49
C GLY A 232 -2.19 13.12 12.23
N GLY A 233 -2.16 11.98 11.54
CA GLY A 233 -1.81 10.68 12.08
C GLY A 233 -2.94 9.96 12.84
N GLN A 234 -4.06 10.64 13.15
CA GLN A 234 -5.15 10.02 13.92
C GLN A 234 -6.06 9.15 13.06
N ARG A 235 -6.75 8.23 13.73
CA ARG A 235 -7.77 7.35 13.14
C ARG A 235 -8.97 7.23 14.05
N LYS A 236 -10.15 7.04 13.47
CA LYS A 236 -11.40 6.77 14.18
C LYS A 236 -12.19 5.70 13.43
N SER A 237 -12.87 4.83 14.15
CA SER A 237 -13.74 3.80 13.57
C SER A 237 -15.16 3.98 14.08
N PHE A 238 -16.12 3.67 13.22
CA PHE A 238 -17.53 3.91 13.47
C PHE A 238 -18.33 2.65 13.17
N ASN A 239 -19.30 2.38 14.05
CA ASN A 239 -20.37 1.43 13.80
C ASN A 239 -21.61 2.25 13.47
N VAL A 240 -22.30 1.90 12.38
CA VAL A 240 -23.51 2.61 11.95
C VAL A 240 -24.62 1.57 11.92
N GLU A 241 -25.60 1.70 12.80
CA GLU A 241 -26.61 0.66 13.05
C GLU A 241 -27.58 0.45 11.87
N GLN A 242 -27.65 1.40 10.93
CA GLN A 242 -28.55 1.30 9.78
C GLN A 242 -27.95 0.43 8.65
N LYS A 243 -28.03 -0.89 8.82
CA LYS A 243 -27.65 -1.87 7.79
C LYS A 243 -28.67 -1.85 6.64
N GLY A 244 -28.31 -1.23 5.52
CA GLY A 244 -29.09 -1.26 4.28
C GLY A 244 -29.57 0.11 3.79
N SER A 245 -29.57 1.13 4.64
CA SER A 245 -29.83 2.51 4.24
C SER A 245 -28.54 3.20 3.75
N PHE A 246 -28.75 4.36 3.15
CA PHE A 246 -27.70 5.27 2.74
C PHE A 246 -27.18 6.07 3.94
N THR A 247 -25.88 6.00 4.19
CA THR A 247 -25.20 6.75 5.26
C THR A 247 -24.54 8.00 4.69
N GLN A 248 -24.92 9.17 5.20
CA GLN A 248 -24.24 10.42 4.85
C GLN A 248 -22.87 10.50 5.52
N ILE A 249 -21.87 10.95 4.78
CA ILE A 249 -20.52 11.24 5.25
C ILE A 249 -20.14 12.62 4.76
N ALA A 250 -19.86 13.52 5.68
CA ALA A 250 -19.34 14.85 5.39
C ALA A 250 -17.98 15.03 6.06
N ALA A 251 -17.06 15.69 5.37
CA ALA A 251 -15.77 16.06 5.93
C ALA A 251 -15.31 17.43 5.42
N MET A 252 -14.64 18.17 6.29
CA MET A 252 -14.07 19.49 6.01
C MET A 252 -12.74 19.67 6.72
N ILE A 253 -11.92 20.60 6.23
CA ILE A 253 -10.73 21.05 6.98
C ILE A 253 -11.23 21.78 8.23
N ALA A 254 -10.76 21.38 9.41
CA ALA A 254 -11.29 21.88 10.68
C ALA A 254 -11.12 23.41 10.83
N THR A 255 -9.96 23.94 10.41
CA THR A 255 -9.61 25.35 10.57
C THR A 255 -10.27 26.24 9.51
N SER A 256 -10.10 25.93 8.22
CA SER A 256 -10.62 26.76 7.13
C SER A 256 -12.08 26.47 6.78
N ARG A 257 -12.68 25.42 7.36
CA ARG A 257 -14.04 24.92 7.05
C ARG A 257 -14.25 24.60 5.57
N GLN A 258 -13.17 24.46 4.78
CA GLN A 258 -13.25 24.11 3.38
C GLN A 258 -13.79 22.67 3.23
N PRO A 259 -14.87 22.45 2.45
CA PRO A 259 -15.45 21.13 2.29
C PRO A 259 -14.52 20.19 1.51
N LEU A 260 -14.31 18.99 2.03
CA LEU A 260 -13.52 17.96 1.39
C LEU A 260 -14.41 16.98 0.63
N ILE A 261 -15.40 16.44 1.32
CA ILE A 261 -16.44 15.55 0.79
C ILE A 261 -17.78 15.84 1.46
N ASN A 262 -18.87 15.69 0.71
CA ASN A 262 -20.22 15.52 1.22
C ASN A 262 -20.85 14.47 0.33
N THR A 263 -20.98 13.25 0.84
CA THR A 263 -21.36 12.09 0.04
C THR A 263 -22.25 11.17 0.84
N VAL A 264 -22.85 10.22 0.14
CA VAL A 264 -23.73 9.23 0.69
C VAL A 264 -23.22 7.88 0.24
N VAL A 265 -23.06 6.95 1.17
CA VAL A 265 -22.55 5.60 0.89
C VAL A 265 -23.51 4.55 1.38
N ARG A 266 -23.63 3.47 0.63
CA ARG A 266 -24.27 2.24 1.14
C ARG A 266 -23.23 1.50 1.98
N LEU A 267 -23.66 0.93 3.10
CA LEU A 267 -22.81 0.12 3.99
C LEU A 267 -23.28 -1.35 3.98
N PRO A 268 -22.84 -2.16 2.99
CA PRO A 268 -23.18 -3.57 2.94
C PRO A 268 -22.67 -4.33 4.17
N ALA A 269 -23.39 -5.39 4.55
CA ALA A 269 -22.91 -6.32 5.56
C ALA A 269 -21.55 -6.92 5.18
N LYS A 270 -20.68 -7.17 6.17
CA LYS A 270 -19.34 -7.77 6.00
C LYS A 270 -18.35 -6.94 5.15
N THR A 271 -18.63 -5.66 4.93
CA THR A 271 -17.70 -4.73 4.28
C THR A 271 -17.20 -3.68 5.27
N LEU A 272 -16.05 -3.08 4.96
CA LEU A 272 -15.50 -1.93 5.67
C LEU A 272 -15.27 -0.81 4.65
N THR A 273 -15.92 0.33 4.86
CA THR A 273 -15.61 1.56 4.12
C THR A 273 -14.42 2.24 4.78
N VAL A 274 -13.40 2.53 3.98
CA VAL A 274 -12.17 3.18 4.41
C VAL A 274 -12.11 4.56 3.78
N LEU A 275 -12.02 5.60 4.62
CA LEU A 275 -11.71 6.95 4.22
C LEU A 275 -10.31 7.31 4.70
N ALA A 276 -9.49 7.83 3.80
CA ALA A 276 -8.18 8.37 4.15
C ALA A 276 -8.02 9.78 3.60
N PHE A 277 -7.59 10.71 4.44
CA PHE A 277 -7.25 12.08 4.06
C PHE A 277 -5.74 12.19 3.91
N TYR A 278 -5.25 12.91 2.91
CA TYR A 278 -3.82 13.08 2.65
C TYR A 278 -3.51 14.50 2.18
N ASP A 279 -2.28 14.96 2.36
CA ASP A 279 -1.85 16.27 1.84
C ASP A 279 -1.88 16.26 0.31
N ALA A 280 -2.59 17.23 -0.27
CA ALA A 280 -2.72 17.39 -1.71
C ALA A 280 -2.18 18.75 -2.15
N ASP A 281 -1.81 18.85 -3.43
CA ASP A 281 -1.41 20.12 -4.03
C ASP A 281 -2.67 20.87 -4.53
N PRO A 282 -3.00 22.06 -3.98
CA PRO A 282 -4.15 22.84 -4.43
C PRO A 282 -4.14 23.15 -5.93
N VAL A 283 -2.96 23.26 -6.55
CA VAL A 283 -2.85 23.61 -7.97
C VAL A 283 -3.36 22.47 -8.85
N THR A 284 -3.14 21.21 -8.44
CA THR A 284 -3.53 20.03 -9.23
C THR A 284 -4.78 19.34 -8.73
N ASN A 285 -5.22 19.68 -7.51
CA ASN A 285 -6.32 19.02 -6.82
C ASN A 285 -7.53 19.96 -6.65
N GLY A 286 -7.81 20.78 -7.66
CA GLY A 286 -9.02 21.63 -7.71
C GLY A 286 -9.12 22.64 -6.56
N GLY A 287 -8.00 23.24 -6.15
CA GLY A 287 -7.94 24.19 -5.04
C GLY A 287 -7.97 23.54 -3.65
N LYS A 288 -7.97 22.21 -3.56
CA LYS A 288 -8.01 21.49 -2.28
C LYS A 288 -6.60 21.12 -1.81
N SER A 289 -6.27 21.59 -0.61
CA SER A 289 -5.02 21.24 0.09
C SER A 289 -5.05 19.88 0.81
N VAL A 290 -6.22 19.24 0.87
CA VAL A 290 -6.40 17.89 1.41
C VAL A 290 -7.15 17.06 0.38
N GLY A 291 -6.57 15.92 0.01
CA GLY A 291 -7.18 14.93 -0.86
C GLY A 291 -7.97 13.90 -0.05
N VAL A 292 -8.90 13.22 -0.72
CA VAL A 292 -9.75 12.19 -0.09
C VAL A 292 -9.66 10.91 -0.88
N PHE A 293 -9.15 9.86 -0.24
CA PHE A 293 -9.23 8.50 -0.72
C PHE A 293 -10.43 7.81 -0.06
N ARG A 294 -11.22 7.10 -0.86
CA ARG A 294 -12.36 6.32 -0.41
C ARG A 294 -12.38 4.97 -1.10
N THR A 295 -12.51 3.90 -0.33
CA THR A 295 -12.77 2.56 -0.85
C THR A 295 -13.70 1.78 0.06
N THR A 296 -14.36 0.76 -0.48
CA THR A 296 -15.09 -0.23 0.31
C THR A 296 -14.45 -1.59 0.05
N VAL A 297 -14.02 -2.25 1.11
CA VAL A 297 -13.35 -3.55 1.04
C VAL A 297 -14.21 -4.63 1.68
N SER A 298 -14.36 -5.74 0.98
CA SER A 298 -15.03 -6.93 1.49
C SER A 298 -14.06 -7.77 2.34
N LYS A 299 -14.53 -8.20 3.50
CA LYS A 299 -13.79 -9.16 4.33
C LYS A 299 -13.82 -10.53 3.63
N LEU A 300 -12.65 -11.04 3.23
CA LEU A 300 -12.58 -12.34 2.54
C LEU A 300 -13.14 -13.46 3.44
N PRO A 301 -13.81 -14.49 2.88
CA PRO A 301 -14.28 -15.63 3.66
C PRO A 301 -13.12 -16.37 4.34
N PRO A 302 -13.29 -16.93 5.55
CA PRO A 302 -12.25 -17.71 6.24
C PRO A 302 -11.66 -18.84 5.38
N GLU A 303 -12.49 -19.46 4.53
CA GLU A 303 -12.12 -20.55 3.63
C GLU A 303 -11.12 -20.09 2.56
N VAL A 304 -11.11 -18.80 2.20
CA VAL A 304 -10.13 -18.22 1.28
C VAL A 304 -8.84 -17.87 2.03
N LEU A 305 -8.97 -17.35 3.25
CA LEU A 305 -7.83 -16.90 4.05
C LEU A 305 -6.95 -18.04 4.56
N ASN A 306 -7.56 -19.18 4.86
CA ASN A 306 -6.88 -20.35 5.41
C ASN A 306 -6.41 -21.33 4.31
N LYS A 307 -6.68 -21.04 3.04
CA LYS A 307 -6.16 -21.85 1.95
C LYS A 307 -4.64 -21.68 1.88
N PRO A 308 -3.86 -22.78 1.87
CA PRO A 308 -2.46 -22.71 1.49
C PRO A 308 -2.36 -22.09 0.10
N ASN A 309 -1.23 -21.46 -0.21
CA ASN A 309 -0.98 -20.93 -1.53
C ASN A 309 -0.76 -22.09 -2.51
N VAL A 310 -1.84 -22.69 -3.01
CA VAL A 310 -1.84 -23.76 -4.01
C VAL A 310 -2.25 -23.13 -5.35
N PRO A 311 -1.43 -23.26 -6.41
CA PRO A 311 -1.83 -22.75 -7.71
C PRO A 311 -3.11 -23.44 -8.18
N SER A 312 -4.04 -22.66 -8.72
CA SER A 312 -4.97 -23.18 -9.72
C SER A 312 -4.12 -23.74 -10.87
N GLN A 313 -4.23 -25.05 -11.09
CA GLN A 313 -3.63 -25.75 -12.23
C GLN A 313 -4.08 -25.12 -13.55
#